data_AF-A0A1Q7VXB5-F1
#
_entry.id   AF-A0A1Q7VXB5-F1
#
_cell.length_a   1.000
_cell.length_b   1.000
_cell.length_c   1.000
_cell.angle_alpha   90.00
_cell.angle_beta   90.00
_cell.angle_gamma   90.00
#
_symmetry.space_group_name_H-M   'P 1'
#
loop_
_entity.id
_entity.type
_entity.pdbx_description
1 polymer ?
#
loop_
_entity_poly.entity_id
_entity_poly.type
_entity_poly.pdbx_seq_one_letter_code
_entity_poly.pdbx_strand_id
1 'polypeptide(L)'
;PSSGRGLLGPFKPYLQGRHGEGVVDSRALYEEIRARGYRGTLRTLQRFLVQVRNNGRSSVLPPVPAARHITAWIMRPDDKLTEDDRAGLKQARTRCVDLDALTELTHGFNHLVRQRAGHRLEEWINQAAQGPFPEVRGFATGLLNDFDAVRNGLTQHWSSGAVEGTVNRIKMIKRQMYGRAKLDLLRKRVLLSD
;
A
#
# COMPACT_ATOMS: atom_id res chain seq x y z
N PRO A 1 3.68 26.93 11.83
CA PRO A 1 4.26 27.98 12.69
C PRO A 1 4.49 27.48 14.13
N SER A 2 5.69 26.97 14.42
CA SER A 2 6.24 26.78 15.77
C SER A 2 7.72 26.39 15.67
N SER A 3 8.59 27.37 15.41
CA SER A 3 10.04 27.19 15.43
C SER A 3 10.74 28.41 16.02
N GLY A 4 10.25 28.85 17.18
CA GLY A 4 10.90 29.89 17.98
C GLY A 4 11.12 29.37 19.39
N ARG A 5 12.33 29.59 19.94
CA ARG A 5 12.82 29.29 21.31
C ARG A 5 13.74 28.07 21.49
N GLY A 6 14.57 27.76 20.48
CA GLY A 6 15.83 27.06 20.73
C GLY A 6 16.99 28.06 20.74
N LEU A 7 18.01 27.87 21.58
CA LEU A 7 19.23 28.70 21.63
C LEU A 7 19.94 28.85 20.26
N LEU A 8 19.64 27.97 19.31
CA LEU A 8 20.20 27.96 17.96
C LEU A 8 19.46 28.90 16.99
N GLY A 9 18.26 29.39 17.33
CA GLY A 9 17.42 30.21 16.48
C GLY A 9 18.13 31.42 15.84
N PRO A 10 18.85 32.25 16.62
CA PRO A 10 19.58 33.41 16.11
C PRO A 10 20.73 33.07 15.15
N PHE A 11 21.27 31.85 15.23
CA PHE A 11 22.44 31.41 14.45
C PHE A 11 22.07 30.64 13.18
N LYS A 12 20.79 30.32 12.96
CA LYS A 12 20.32 29.56 11.78
C LYS A 12 20.67 30.22 10.43
N PRO A 13 20.46 31.54 10.23
CA PRO A 13 20.77 32.19 8.94
C PRO A 13 22.27 32.12 8.63
N TYR A 14 23.11 32.31 9.65
CA TYR A 14 24.56 32.22 9.53
C TYR A 14 25.01 30.82 9.11
N LEU A 15 24.48 29.78 9.75
CA LEU A 15 24.81 28.39 9.45
C LEU A 15 24.35 27.98 8.04
N GLN A 16 23.22 28.51 7.57
CA GLN A 16 22.73 28.28 6.21
C GLN A 16 23.64 28.93 5.16
N GLY A 17 24.15 30.15 5.42
CA GLY A 17 25.14 30.80 4.56
C GLY A 17 26.45 30.01 4.45
N ARG A 18 27.02 29.58 5.58
CA ARG A 18 28.26 28.78 5.61
C ARG A 18 28.11 27.41 4.94
N HIS A 19 26.93 26.80 5.03
CA HIS A 19 26.62 25.58 4.29
C HIS A 19 26.56 25.82 2.77
N GLY A 20 26.07 26.98 2.32
CA GLY A 20 26.09 27.41 0.91
C GLY A 20 27.52 27.64 0.39
N GLU A 21 28.43 28.07 1.25
CA GLU A 21 29.87 28.21 0.97
C GLU A 21 30.65 26.88 0.98
N GLY A 22 29.99 25.75 1.24
CA GLY A 22 30.60 24.42 1.22
C GLY A 22 31.30 24.00 2.53
N VAL A 23 31.20 24.80 3.60
CA VAL A 23 31.79 24.45 4.90
C VAL A 23 30.88 23.46 5.64
N VAL A 24 31.34 22.21 5.77
CA VAL A 24 30.58 21.08 6.34
C VAL A 24 31.13 20.56 7.68
N ASP A 25 32.27 21.06 8.15
CA ASP A 25 32.82 20.64 9.44
C ASP A 25 31.98 21.20 10.60
N SER A 26 31.30 20.29 11.30
CA SER A 26 30.43 20.62 12.43
C SER A 26 31.19 21.19 13.62
N ARG A 27 32.49 20.85 13.78
CA ARG A 27 33.30 21.35 14.90
C ARG A 27 33.77 22.77 14.67
N ALA A 28 34.26 23.08 13.46
CA ALA A 28 34.58 24.45 13.06
C ALA A 28 33.37 25.39 13.18
N LEU A 29 32.20 24.97 12.66
CA LEU A 29 30.96 25.74 12.75
C LEU A 29 30.51 25.96 14.20
N TYR A 30 30.78 25.03 15.10
CA TYR A 30 30.46 25.16 16.52
C TYR A 30 31.30 26.22 17.22
N GLU A 31 32.62 26.24 16.97
CA GLU A 31 33.48 27.28 17.54
C GLU A 31 33.14 28.66 16.96
N GLU A 32 32.80 28.75 15.68
CA GLU A 32 32.36 29.99 15.02
C GLU A 32 31.09 30.59 15.62
N ILE A 33 30.10 29.76 15.98
CA ILE A 33 28.87 30.26 16.62
C ILE A 33 29.05 30.49 18.11
N ARG A 34 29.94 29.72 18.77
CA ARG A 34 30.27 29.90 20.18
C ARG A 34 30.96 31.24 20.42
N ALA A 35 31.89 31.62 19.54
CA ALA A 35 32.51 32.95 19.54
C ALA A 35 31.49 34.09 19.36
N ARG A 36 30.36 33.82 18.69
CA ARG A 36 29.25 34.76 18.49
C ARG A 36 28.18 34.70 19.59
N GLY A 37 28.47 34.02 20.71
CA GLY A 37 27.61 33.98 21.88
C GLY A 37 26.64 32.80 21.95
N TYR A 38 26.84 31.75 21.13
CA TYR A 38 26.05 30.52 21.26
C TYR A 38 26.38 29.79 22.57
N ARG A 39 25.35 29.56 23.39
CA ARG A 39 25.44 28.85 24.69
C ARG A 39 24.86 27.44 24.66
N GLY A 40 24.51 26.93 23.49
CA GLY A 40 23.97 25.57 23.34
C GLY A 40 25.05 24.52 23.11
N THR A 41 24.62 23.27 22.92
CA THR A 41 25.54 22.12 22.77
C THR A 41 25.85 21.83 21.30
N LEU A 42 27.03 21.25 21.04
CA LEU A 42 27.43 20.75 19.72
C LEU A 42 26.40 19.78 19.13
N ARG A 43 25.78 18.94 19.96
CA ARG A 43 24.73 18.00 19.56
C ARG A 43 23.49 18.70 18.96
N THR A 44 23.17 19.89 19.45
CA THR A 44 22.03 20.70 18.94
C THR A 44 22.35 21.26 17.56
N LEU A 45 23.59 21.72 17.34
CA LEU A 45 24.08 22.13 16.03
C LEU A 45 24.09 20.95 15.04
N GLN A 46 24.65 19.81 15.43
CA GLN A 46 24.71 18.62 14.58
C GLN A 46 23.32 18.16 14.14
N ARG A 47 22.34 18.14 15.05
CA ARG A 47 20.94 17.81 14.71
C ARG A 47 20.36 18.76 13.67
N PHE A 48 20.63 20.05 13.80
CA PHE A 48 20.20 21.05 12.83
C PHE A 48 20.88 20.88 11.47
N LEU A 49 22.20 20.64 11.44
CA LEU A 49 22.94 20.40 10.19
C LEU A 49 22.47 19.13 9.46
N VAL A 50 22.13 18.06 10.19
CA VAL A 50 21.50 16.86 9.60
C VAL A 50 20.16 17.21 8.97
N GLN A 51 19.33 18.02 9.63
CA GLN A 51 18.05 18.48 9.09
C GLN A 51 18.23 19.35 7.84
N VAL A 52 19.21 20.27 7.84
CA VAL A 52 19.54 21.12 6.68
C VAL A 52 20.03 20.27 5.51
N ARG A 53 20.90 19.29 5.75
CA ARG A 53 21.39 18.36 4.71
C ARG A 53 20.27 17.51 4.13
N ASN A 54 19.33 17.07 4.96
CA ASN A 54 18.18 16.29 4.50
C ASN A 54 17.19 17.16 3.70
N ASN A 55 17.00 18.43 4.08
CA ASN A 55 16.20 19.39 3.31
C ASN A 55 16.87 19.82 2.00
N GLY A 56 18.21 19.90 1.95
CA GLY A 56 18.97 20.23 0.74
C GLY A 56 19.09 19.05 -0.23
N ARG A 57 18.87 17.83 0.24
CA ARG A 57 18.69 16.63 -0.58
C ARG A 57 17.21 16.45 -0.92
N SER A 58 16.59 17.45 -1.53
CA SER A 58 15.39 17.19 -2.32
C SER A 58 15.82 16.33 -3.50
N SER A 59 15.62 15.02 -3.38
CA SER A 59 15.54 14.15 -4.54
C SER A 59 14.57 14.80 -5.52
N VAL A 60 15.04 15.17 -6.70
CA VAL A 60 14.20 15.72 -7.79
C VAL A 60 13.09 14.74 -8.15
N LEU A 61 13.27 13.46 -7.82
CA LEU A 61 12.26 12.42 -7.96
C LEU A 61 11.39 12.33 -6.69
N PRO A 62 10.06 12.46 -6.84
CA PRO A 62 9.11 12.14 -5.79
C PRO A 62 9.39 10.75 -5.22
N PRO A 63 9.30 10.58 -3.88
CA PRO A 63 9.53 9.29 -3.24
C PRO A 63 8.60 8.24 -3.85
N VAL A 64 9.16 7.05 -4.12
CA VAL A 64 8.37 5.92 -4.64
C VAL A 64 7.36 5.51 -3.55
N PRO A 65 6.05 5.46 -3.86
CA PRO A 65 5.06 4.99 -2.91
C PRO A 65 5.34 3.54 -2.49
N ALA A 66 5.03 3.20 -1.25
CA ALA A 66 5.14 1.81 -0.79
C ALA A 66 4.26 0.89 -1.64
N ALA A 67 4.72 -0.33 -1.93
CA ALA A 67 3.99 -1.31 -2.74
C ALA A 67 2.53 -1.50 -2.29
N ARG A 68 2.29 -1.54 -0.97
CA ARG A 68 0.94 -1.63 -0.39
C ARG A 68 0.00 -0.49 -0.81
N HIS A 69 0.51 0.73 -1.00
CA HIS A 69 -0.30 1.86 -1.44
C HIS A 69 -0.67 1.71 -2.91
N ILE A 70 0.30 1.29 -3.74
CA ILE A 70 0.08 1.01 -5.16
C ILE A 70 -0.98 -0.09 -5.32
N THR A 71 -0.83 -1.21 -4.62
CA THR A 71 -1.83 -2.30 -4.62
C THR A 71 -3.20 -1.80 -4.14
N ALA A 72 -3.24 -1.00 -3.07
CA ALA A 72 -4.50 -0.44 -2.57
C ALA A 72 -5.15 0.54 -3.58
N TRP A 73 -4.36 1.27 -4.36
CA TRP A 73 -4.89 2.14 -5.42
C TRP A 73 -5.49 1.31 -6.57
N ILE A 74 -4.76 0.30 -7.06
CA ILE A 74 -5.19 -0.59 -8.15
C ILE A 74 -6.47 -1.38 -7.80
N MET A 75 -6.61 -1.80 -6.54
CA MET A 75 -7.77 -2.61 -6.12
C MET A 75 -9.04 -1.78 -5.85
N ARG A 76 -8.89 -0.49 -5.56
CA ARG A 76 -10.03 0.40 -5.29
C ARG A 76 -10.72 0.78 -6.59
N PRO A 77 -12.07 0.88 -6.60
CA PRO A 77 -12.74 1.48 -7.75
C PRO A 77 -12.35 2.95 -7.84
N ASP A 78 -12.31 3.44 -9.08
CA ASP A 78 -11.75 4.74 -9.42
C ASP A 78 -12.47 5.88 -8.67
N ASP A 79 -13.79 5.81 -8.55
CA ASP A 79 -14.64 6.76 -7.80
C ASP A 79 -14.29 6.88 -6.30
N LYS A 80 -13.55 5.92 -5.74
CA LYS A 80 -13.10 5.92 -4.34
C LYS A 80 -11.65 6.35 -4.15
N LEU A 81 -10.94 6.69 -5.23
CA LEU A 81 -9.60 7.26 -5.17
C LEU A 81 -9.69 8.78 -5.04
N THR A 82 -8.94 9.34 -4.08
CA THR A 82 -8.73 10.78 -4.00
C THR A 82 -7.90 11.26 -5.20
N GLU A 83 -7.92 12.56 -5.48
CA GLU A 83 -7.10 13.15 -6.55
C GLU A 83 -5.60 12.87 -6.35
N ASP A 84 -5.12 12.90 -5.10
CA ASP A 84 -3.73 12.56 -4.77
C ASP A 84 -3.42 11.07 -5.04
N ASP A 85 -4.35 10.17 -4.70
CA ASP A 85 -4.21 8.74 -4.97
C ASP A 85 -4.16 8.48 -6.49
N ARG A 86 -5.02 9.14 -7.27
CA ARG A 86 -5.05 9.06 -8.74
C ARG A 86 -3.75 9.58 -9.35
N ALA A 87 -3.27 10.73 -8.89
CA ALA A 87 -2.01 11.30 -9.33
C ALA A 87 -0.82 10.39 -9.00
N GLY A 88 -0.80 9.81 -7.80
CA GLY A 88 0.21 8.86 -7.35
C GLY A 88 0.23 7.58 -8.18
N LEU A 89 -0.95 6.97 -8.43
CA LEU A 89 -1.06 5.79 -9.28
C LEU A 89 -0.65 6.08 -10.72
N LYS A 90 -1.10 7.21 -11.29
CA LYS A 90 -0.71 7.63 -12.64
C LYS A 90 0.80 7.78 -12.77
N GLN A 91 1.44 8.43 -11.79
CA GLN A 91 2.89 8.57 -11.76
C GLN A 91 3.62 7.23 -11.61
N ALA A 92 3.08 6.29 -10.82
CA ALA A 92 3.67 4.97 -10.69
C ALA A 92 3.60 4.20 -12.02
N ARG A 93 2.44 4.25 -12.70
CA ARG A 93 2.24 3.61 -14.02
C ARG A 93 3.16 4.19 -15.09
N THR A 94 3.37 5.52 -15.14
CA THR A 94 4.28 6.12 -16.13
C THR A 94 5.75 5.77 -15.93
N ARG A 95 6.15 5.38 -14.71
CA ARG A 95 7.54 4.98 -14.40
C ARG A 95 7.82 3.50 -14.66
N CYS A 96 6.79 2.66 -14.79
CA CYS A 96 6.94 1.22 -14.87
C CYS A 96 5.84 0.62 -15.77
N VAL A 97 6.23 0.19 -16.98
CA VAL A 97 5.34 -0.43 -17.96
C VAL A 97 4.68 -1.71 -17.43
N ASP A 98 5.41 -2.47 -16.60
CA ASP A 98 4.88 -3.67 -15.96
C ASP A 98 3.73 -3.33 -15.00
N LEU A 99 3.85 -2.22 -14.26
CA LEU A 99 2.78 -1.78 -13.37
C LEU A 99 1.56 -1.30 -14.16
N ASP A 100 1.78 -0.67 -15.32
CA ASP A 100 0.71 -0.26 -16.23
C ASP A 100 -0.10 -1.47 -16.72
N ALA A 101 0.59 -2.48 -17.28
CA ALA A 101 -0.02 -3.71 -17.76
C ALA A 101 -0.72 -4.50 -16.64
N LEU A 102 -0.11 -4.59 -15.46
CA LEU A 102 -0.72 -5.25 -14.30
C LEU A 102 -1.98 -4.52 -13.80
N THR A 103 -1.96 -3.17 -13.84
CA THR A 103 -3.13 -2.36 -13.47
C THR A 103 -4.29 -2.63 -14.42
N GLU A 104 -4.05 -2.68 -15.74
CA GLU A 104 -5.09 -2.98 -16.73
C GLU A 104 -5.68 -4.39 -16.53
N LEU A 105 -4.85 -5.41 -16.34
CA LEU A 105 -5.33 -6.77 -16.07
C LEU A 105 -6.17 -6.84 -14.79
N THR A 106 -5.73 -6.17 -13.73
CA THR A 106 -6.43 -6.15 -12.44
C THR A 106 -7.77 -5.40 -12.53
N HIS A 107 -7.79 -4.25 -13.20
CA HIS A 107 -9.00 -3.47 -13.43
C HIS A 107 -9.99 -4.24 -14.31
N GLY A 108 -9.51 -4.91 -15.36
CA GLY A 108 -10.32 -5.78 -16.22
C GLY A 108 -11.02 -6.87 -15.42
N PHE A 109 -10.29 -7.59 -14.56
CA PHE A 109 -10.88 -8.64 -13.72
C PHE A 109 -11.88 -8.08 -12.71
N ASN A 110 -11.52 -6.98 -12.02
CA ASN A 110 -12.41 -6.31 -11.08
C ASN A 110 -13.70 -5.84 -11.75
N HIS A 111 -13.64 -5.43 -13.01
CA HIS A 111 -14.82 -5.10 -13.80
C HIS A 111 -15.70 -6.32 -14.04
N LEU A 112 -15.14 -7.48 -14.40
CA LEU A 112 -15.90 -8.73 -14.54
C LEU A 112 -16.67 -9.07 -13.26
N VAL A 113 -16.01 -8.98 -12.11
CA VAL A 113 -16.60 -9.27 -10.79
C VAL A 113 -17.71 -8.27 -10.45
N ARG A 114 -17.44 -6.97 -10.58
CA ARG A 114 -18.38 -5.92 -10.16
C ARG A 114 -19.59 -5.80 -11.07
N GLN A 115 -19.39 -5.98 -12.38
CA GLN A 115 -20.46 -5.85 -13.38
C GLN A 115 -21.14 -7.18 -13.71
N ARG A 116 -20.73 -8.29 -13.06
CA ARG A 116 -21.21 -9.64 -13.38
C ARG A 116 -21.12 -9.93 -14.88
N ALA A 117 -19.97 -9.62 -15.47
CA ALA A 117 -19.72 -9.75 -16.90
C ALA A 117 -19.04 -11.09 -17.25
N GLY A 118 -19.52 -12.21 -16.71
CA GLY A 118 -18.90 -13.53 -16.93
C GLY A 118 -18.78 -13.96 -18.40
N HIS A 119 -19.60 -13.40 -19.30
CA HIS A 119 -19.47 -13.62 -20.75
C HIS A 119 -18.15 -13.10 -21.34
N ARG A 120 -17.45 -12.19 -20.65
CA ARG A 120 -16.13 -11.66 -21.05
C ARG A 120 -14.95 -12.35 -20.34
N LEU A 121 -15.22 -13.38 -19.53
CA LEU A 121 -14.19 -14.08 -18.78
C LEU A 121 -13.13 -14.71 -19.70
N GLU A 122 -13.55 -15.33 -20.79
CA GLU A 122 -12.64 -15.96 -21.75
C GLU A 122 -11.72 -14.94 -22.43
N GLU A 123 -12.27 -13.79 -22.83
CA GLU A 123 -11.49 -12.66 -23.37
C GLU A 123 -10.40 -12.22 -22.39
N TRP A 124 -10.78 -12.04 -21.11
CA TRP A 124 -9.84 -11.65 -20.08
C TRP A 124 -8.77 -12.71 -19.79
N ILE A 125 -9.15 -14.00 -19.75
CA ILE A 125 -8.20 -15.11 -19.56
C ILE A 125 -7.17 -15.12 -20.71
N ASN A 126 -7.61 -14.95 -21.95
CA ASN A 126 -6.71 -14.90 -23.10
C ASN A 126 -5.73 -13.72 -23.01
N GLN A 127 -6.21 -12.54 -22.61
CA GLN A 127 -5.34 -11.37 -22.38
C GLN A 127 -4.33 -11.63 -21.25
N ALA A 128 -4.79 -12.18 -20.12
CA ALA A 128 -3.95 -12.50 -18.97
C ALA A 128 -2.88 -13.56 -19.30
N ALA A 129 -3.22 -14.56 -20.12
CA ALA A 129 -2.32 -15.62 -20.55
C ALA A 129 -1.17 -15.12 -21.45
N GLN A 130 -1.39 -14.07 -22.24
CA GLN A 130 -0.37 -13.44 -23.08
C GLN A 130 0.46 -12.39 -22.34
N GLY A 131 0.07 -12.04 -21.11
CA GLY A 131 0.77 -11.05 -20.30
C GLY A 131 2.15 -11.53 -19.82
N PRO A 132 3.07 -10.60 -19.48
CA PRO A 132 4.43 -10.94 -19.06
C PRO A 132 4.50 -11.59 -17.67
N PHE A 133 3.45 -11.51 -16.85
CA PHE A 133 3.45 -11.91 -15.44
C PHE A 133 3.12 -13.41 -15.23
N PRO A 134 4.09 -14.25 -14.82
CA PRO A 134 3.85 -15.68 -14.59
C PRO A 134 2.74 -15.98 -13.58
N GLU A 135 2.63 -15.16 -12.53
CA GLU A 135 1.64 -15.32 -11.47
C GLU A 135 0.22 -15.08 -12.00
N VAL A 136 0.05 -14.09 -12.89
CA VAL A 136 -1.23 -13.78 -13.51
C VAL A 136 -1.60 -14.86 -14.53
N ARG A 137 -0.63 -15.37 -15.30
CA ARG A 137 -0.85 -16.52 -16.19
C ARG A 137 -1.28 -17.77 -15.42
N GLY A 138 -0.61 -18.05 -14.30
CA GLY A 138 -0.96 -19.17 -13.41
C GLY A 138 -2.37 -19.02 -12.84
N PHE A 139 -2.73 -17.82 -12.40
CA PHE A 139 -4.10 -17.50 -11.96
C PHE A 139 -5.12 -17.72 -13.07
N ALA A 140 -4.90 -17.17 -14.26
CA ALA A 140 -5.79 -17.32 -15.41
C ALA A 140 -5.98 -18.79 -15.83
N THR A 141 -4.89 -19.57 -15.80
CA THR A 141 -4.93 -21.03 -16.03
C THR A 141 -5.76 -21.73 -14.97
N GLY A 142 -5.63 -21.33 -13.70
CA GLY A 142 -6.43 -21.89 -12.60
C GLY A 142 -7.93 -21.68 -12.79
N LEU A 143 -8.34 -20.54 -13.37
CA LEU A 143 -9.75 -20.26 -13.65
C LEU A 143 -10.35 -21.21 -14.70
N LEU A 144 -9.54 -21.75 -15.61
CA LEU A 144 -10.01 -22.68 -16.64
C LEU A 144 -10.43 -24.03 -16.06
N ASN A 145 -9.83 -24.47 -14.95
CA ASN A 145 -10.16 -25.74 -14.31
C ASN A 145 -11.63 -25.81 -13.86
N ASP A 146 -12.19 -24.65 -13.48
CA ASP A 146 -13.56 -24.50 -12.99
C ASP A 146 -14.33 -23.46 -13.83
N PHE A 147 -14.04 -23.37 -15.14
CA PHE A 147 -14.49 -22.27 -16.00
C PHE A 147 -15.99 -21.99 -15.89
N ASP A 148 -16.84 -23.03 -15.98
CA ASP A 148 -18.29 -22.86 -15.89
C ASP A 148 -18.74 -22.34 -14.53
N ALA A 149 -18.11 -22.80 -13.45
CA ALA A 149 -18.41 -22.34 -12.10
C ALA A 149 -17.98 -20.87 -11.91
N VAL A 150 -16.78 -20.50 -12.37
CA VAL A 150 -16.29 -19.12 -12.33
C VAL A 150 -17.17 -18.20 -13.18
N ARG A 151 -17.49 -18.59 -14.41
CA ARG A 151 -18.39 -17.85 -15.30
C ARG A 151 -19.76 -17.63 -14.65
N ASN A 152 -20.33 -18.67 -14.04
CA ASN A 152 -21.60 -18.58 -13.32
C ASN A 152 -21.50 -17.64 -12.11
N GLY A 153 -20.43 -17.74 -11.32
CA GLY A 153 -20.19 -16.83 -10.19
C GLY A 153 -20.01 -15.36 -10.61
N LEU A 154 -19.49 -15.14 -11.83
CA LEU A 154 -19.36 -13.83 -12.45
C LEU A 154 -20.59 -13.42 -13.27
N THR A 155 -21.71 -14.15 -13.25
CA THR A 155 -22.89 -13.81 -14.07
C THR A 155 -24.16 -13.80 -13.22
N GLN A 156 -24.31 -14.79 -12.36
CA GLN A 156 -25.51 -14.98 -11.56
C GLN A 156 -25.54 -14.01 -10.38
N HIS A 157 -26.75 -13.75 -9.87
CA HIS A 157 -26.95 -12.91 -8.69
C HIS A 157 -26.82 -13.68 -7.38
N TRP A 158 -26.78 -15.01 -7.45
CA TRP A 158 -26.62 -15.91 -6.32
C TRP A 158 -25.18 -15.86 -5.79
N SER A 159 -25.02 -15.90 -4.47
CA SER A 159 -23.71 -16.02 -3.82
C SER A 159 -23.72 -17.11 -2.76
N SER A 160 -22.60 -17.80 -2.60
CA SER A 160 -22.36 -18.74 -1.52
C SER A 160 -22.07 -18.05 -0.18
N GLY A 161 -22.02 -16.71 -0.12
CA GLY A 161 -21.50 -15.98 1.04
C GLY A 161 -22.23 -16.27 2.36
N ALA A 162 -23.57 -16.35 2.33
CA ALA A 162 -24.35 -16.71 3.53
C ALA A 162 -24.05 -18.15 3.99
N VAL A 163 -23.99 -19.09 3.03
CA VAL A 163 -23.67 -20.51 3.29
C VAL A 163 -22.25 -20.65 3.83
N GLU A 164 -21.28 -19.97 3.22
CA GLU A 164 -19.89 -19.94 3.67
C GLU A 164 -19.75 -19.32 5.07
N GLY A 165 -20.50 -18.27 5.36
CA GLY A 165 -20.58 -17.67 6.70
C GLY A 165 -21.04 -18.69 7.75
N THR A 166 -22.14 -19.39 7.47
CA THR A 166 -22.66 -20.47 8.33
C THR A 166 -21.64 -21.60 8.48
N VAL A 167 -21.03 -22.05 7.39
CA VAL A 167 -19.99 -23.10 7.41
C VAL A 167 -18.78 -22.66 8.25
N ASN A 168 -18.34 -21.42 8.12
CA ASN A 168 -17.23 -20.87 8.90
C ASN A 168 -17.56 -20.79 10.38
N ARG A 169 -18.78 -20.38 10.74
CA ARG A 169 -19.27 -20.42 12.13
C ARG A 169 -19.28 -21.85 12.69
N ILE A 170 -19.82 -22.80 11.94
CA ILE A 170 -19.84 -24.22 12.36
C ILE A 170 -18.40 -24.75 12.55
N LYS A 171 -17.49 -24.44 11.61
CA LYS A 171 -16.07 -24.80 11.72
C LYS A 171 -15.43 -24.16 12.96
N MET A 172 -15.77 -22.91 13.30
CA MET A 172 -15.28 -22.23 14.50
C MET A 172 -15.74 -22.95 15.78
N ILE A 173 -17.04 -23.24 15.89
CA ILE A 173 -17.60 -23.99 17.03
C ILE A 173 -16.88 -25.33 17.16
N LYS A 174 -16.75 -26.09 16.06
CA LYS A 174 -16.02 -27.37 16.04
C LYS A 174 -14.56 -27.24 16.51
N ARG A 175 -13.86 -26.16 16.13
CA ARG A 175 -12.49 -25.87 16.59
C ARG A 175 -12.42 -25.54 18.08
N GLN A 176 -13.39 -24.81 18.63
CA GLN A 176 -13.52 -24.59 20.09
C GLN A 176 -13.77 -25.91 20.85
N MET A 177 -14.28 -26.95 20.18
CA MET A 177 -14.43 -28.30 20.73
C MET A 177 -13.20 -29.19 20.51
N TYR A 178 -12.07 -28.63 20.06
CA TYR A 178 -10.86 -29.38 19.68
C TYR A 178 -11.15 -30.50 18.65
N GLY A 179 -12.11 -30.27 17.75
CA GLY A 179 -12.53 -31.25 16.75
C GLY A 179 -13.42 -32.39 17.29
N ARG A 180 -13.67 -32.46 18.60
CA ARG A 180 -14.44 -33.53 19.27
C ARG A 180 -15.94 -33.24 19.28
N ALA A 181 -16.50 -32.99 18.10
CA ALA A 181 -17.93 -32.69 17.93
C ALA A 181 -18.55 -33.67 16.94
N LYS A 182 -19.03 -34.83 17.43
CA LYS A 182 -19.96 -35.68 16.67
C LYS A 182 -21.22 -34.87 16.34
N LEU A 183 -21.93 -35.25 15.27
CA LEU A 183 -23.04 -34.46 14.71
C LEU A 183 -24.03 -33.97 15.79
N ASP A 184 -24.44 -34.85 16.70
CA ASP A 184 -25.40 -34.51 17.77
C ASP A 184 -24.89 -33.42 18.71
N LEU A 185 -23.62 -33.52 19.11
CA LEU A 185 -22.98 -32.56 19.99
C LEU A 185 -22.74 -31.22 19.28
N LEU A 186 -22.36 -31.27 18.00
CA LEU A 186 -22.21 -30.08 17.17
C LEU A 186 -23.54 -29.36 17.00
N ARG A 187 -24.62 -30.10 16.70
CA ARG A 187 -25.99 -29.56 16.59
C ARG A 187 -26.41 -28.85 17.87
N LYS A 188 -26.24 -29.51 19.03
CA LYS A 188 -26.54 -28.91 20.35
C LYS A 188 -25.76 -27.62 20.58
N ARG A 189 -24.45 -27.61 20.27
CA ARG A 189 -23.62 -26.41 20.43
C ARG A 189 -24.01 -25.28 19.50
N VAL A 190 -24.34 -25.56 18.25
CA VAL A 190 -24.80 -24.53 17.29
C VAL A 190 -26.07 -23.86 17.81
N LEU A 191 -27.09 -24.65 18.18
CA LEU A 191 -28.37 -24.14 18.69
C LEU A 191 -28.27 -23.37 20.02
N LEU A 192 -27.25 -23.66 20.84
CA LEU A 192 -26.99 -22.96 22.10
C LEU A 192 -26.06 -21.75 21.97
N SER A 193 -25.47 -21.55 20.78
CA SER A 193 -24.58 -20.41 20.50
C SER A 193 -25.27 -19.33 19.66
N ASP A 194 -26.57 -19.48 19.41
CA ASP A 194 -27.46 -18.51 18.76
C ASP A 194 -28.02 -17.51 19.76
#